data_AF-A0A7X2IL78-F1
#
_entry.id   AF-A0A7X2IL78-F1
#
_cell.length_a   1.000
_cell.length_b   1.000
_cell.length_c   1.000
_cell.angle_alpha   90.00
_cell.angle_beta   90.00
_cell.angle_gamma   90.00
#
_symmetry.space_group_name_H-M   'P 1'
#
loop_
_entity.id
_entity.type
_entity.pdbx_description
1 polymer ?
#
loop_
_entity_poly.entity_id
_entity_poly.type
_entity_poly.pdbx_seq_one_letter_code
_entity_poly.pdbx_strand_id
1 'polypeptide(L)'
;MRIPYVLPACLVLAACNGGGGAQSNVVLGGAPAPGQSTAFLLEGDPAGNYGEAFMDAEGKGFIVVAPSDGQAAQALYRLDGDTVQRAPAALSGAVNLNQSSVMKLRTSAVAPAQLAGRYTVLLGGLSADFTLDADGKVTATGGACQLSGTVQASGGVPGTLPVALTVGGCTAEGKYQGYLIRSADYAPGAFRLVADDGKRVLDGYAIAVGAGKG
;
A
#
# COMPACT_ATOMS: atom_id res chain seq x y z
N MET A 1 -51.81 -23.88 -47.55
CA MET A 1 -50.36 -23.62 -47.45
C MET A 1 -50.16 -22.59 -46.34
N ARG A 2 -49.63 -22.99 -45.19
CA ARG A 2 -49.42 -22.14 -44.00
C ARG A 2 -47.93 -22.20 -43.64
N ILE A 3 -47.28 -21.04 -43.55
CA ILE A 3 -45.88 -20.91 -43.10
C ILE A 3 -45.92 -20.07 -41.81
N PRO A 4 -45.67 -20.65 -40.63
CA PRO A 4 -45.50 -19.88 -39.41
C PRO A 4 -44.06 -19.37 -39.28
N TYR A 5 -43.91 -18.06 -39.10
CA TYR A 5 -42.65 -17.45 -38.70
C TYR A 5 -42.48 -17.58 -37.18
N VAL A 6 -41.42 -18.26 -36.75
CA VAL A 6 -40.97 -18.32 -35.36
C VAL A 6 -39.79 -17.35 -35.22
N LEU A 7 -39.96 -16.29 -34.43
CA LEU A 7 -38.88 -15.38 -34.04
C LEU A 7 -38.13 -15.98 -32.83
N PRO A 8 -36.78 -16.05 -32.86
CA PRO A 8 -36.01 -16.48 -31.71
C PRO A 8 -35.85 -15.30 -30.72
N ALA A 9 -36.19 -15.55 -29.46
CA ALA A 9 -35.91 -14.63 -28.37
C ALA A 9 -34.41 -14.67 -28.03
N CYS A 10 -33.68 -13.58 -28.34
CA CYS A 10 -32.36 -13.34 -27.78
C CYS A 10 -32.50 -12.95 -26.30
N LEU A 11 -32.21 -13.90 -25.40
CA LEU A 11 -31.91 -13.62 -24.00
C LEU A 11 -30.57 -12.88 -23.92
N VAL A 12 -30.63 -11.55 -23.80
CA VAL A 12 -29.47 -10.74 -23.42
C VAL A 12 -29.29 -10.90 -21.91
N LEU A 13 -28.30 -11.70 -21.50
CA LEU A 13 -27.75 -11.64 -20.15
C LEU A 13 -27.07 -10.27 -19.98
N ALA A 14 -27.77 -9.33 -19.37
CA ALA A 14 -27.15 -8.14 -18.80
C ALA A 14 -26.43 -8.56 -17.50
N ALA A 15 -25.20 -9.05 -17.63
CA ALA A 15 -24.23 -9.08 -16.54
C ALA A 15 -23.69 -7.65 -16.34
N CYS A 16 -24.50 -6.78 -15.74
CA CYS A 16 -23.99 -5.53 -15.18
C CYS A 16 -23.26 -5.88 -13.88
N ASN A 17 -21.96 -6.14 -14.02
CA ASN A 17 -20.99 -6.10 -12.94
C ASN A 17 -20.92 -4.64 -12.43
N GLY A 18 -21.90 -4.26 -11.62
CA GLY A 18 -21.95 -2.99 -10.93
C GLY A 18 -20.94 -3.00 -9.80
N GLY A 19 -19.67 -2.75 -10.13
CA GLY A 19 -18.67 -2.30 -9.17
C GLY A 19 -19.15 -0.97 -8.60
N GLY A 20 -19.97 -1.04 -7.55
CA GLY A 20 -20.30 0.11 -6.72
C GLY A 20 -19.00 0.61 -6.12
N GLY A 21 -18.40 1.62 -6.75
CA GLY A 21 -17.37 2.42 -6.13
C GLY A 21 -17.99 2.98 -4.86
N ALA A 22 -17.67 2.37 -3.73
CA ALA A 22 -18.03 2.91 -2.43
C ALA A 22 -17.49 4.34 -2.41
N GLN A 23 -18.38 5.32 -2.45
CA GLN A 23 -18.01 6.68 -2.10
C GLN A 23 -17.47 6.59 -0.69
N SER A 24 -16.15 6.77 -0.56
CA SER A 24 -15.54 6.77 0.75
C SER A 24 -16.11 7.95 1.50
N ASN A 25 -16.69 7.73 2.67
CA ASN A 25 -17.16 8.79 3.56
C ASN A 25 -15.97 9.54 4.20
N VAL A 26 -14.87 9.67 3.47
CA VAL A 26 -13.61 10.25 3.93
C VAL A 26 -13.49 11.63 3.32
N VAL A 27 -13.41 12.62 4.19
CA VAL A 27 -13.13 14.00 3.84
C VAL A 27 -11.71 14.30 4.32
N LEU A 28 -10.85 14.79 3.43
CA LEU A 28 -9.50 15.21 3.78
C LEU A 28 -9.56 16.66 4.31
N GLY A 29 -9.39 16.81 5.62
CA GLY A 29 -9.23 18.10 6.30
C GLY A 29 -7.83 18.66 6.05
N GLY A 30 -7.66 19.21 4.85
CA GLY A 30 -6.36 19.56 4.29
C GLY A 30 -5.81 18.41 3.47
N ALA A 31 -5.45 18.68 2.21
CA ALA A 31 -4.77 17.71 1.35
C ALA A 31 -3.25 17.78 1.59
N PRO A 32 -2.53 16.65 1.63
CA PRO A 32 -1.08 16.71 1.58
C PRO A 32 -0.64 17.43 0.31
N ALA A 33 0.41 18.24 0.38
CA ALA A 33 0.86 19.02 -0.77
C ALA A 33 1.28 18.09 -1.93
N PRO A 34 0.82 18.35 -3.17
CA PRO A 34 1.24 17.58 -4.34
C PRO A 34 2.77 17.56 -4.50
N GLY A 35 3.30 16.43 -4.94
CA GLY A 35 4.72 16.20 -5.19
C GLY A 35 5.57 16.09 -3.92
N GLN A 36 4.94 15.91 -2.75
CA GLN A 36 5.63 15.84 -1.48
C GLN A 36 5.37 14.53 -0.73
N SER A 37 6.35 14.16 0.09
CA SER A 37 6.20 13.14 1.13
C SER A 37 6.27 13.83 2.48
N THR A 38 5.25 13.63 3.32
CA THR A 38 5.12 14.35 4.60
C THR A 38 4.59 13.44 5.69
N ALA A 39 5.15 13.56 6.90
CA ALA A 39 4.58 13.04 8.13
C ALA A 39 3.73 14.14 8.80
N PHE A 40 2.69 13.75 9.53
CA PHE A 40 1.80 14.66 10.25
C PHE A 40 1.06 13.95 11.38
N LEU A 41 0.57 14.75 12.32
CA LEU A 41 -0.44 14.28 13.27
C LEU A 41 -1.80 14.30 12.58
N LEU A 42 -2.56 13.25 12.82
CA LEU A 42 -3.85 12.97 12.22
C LEU A 42 -4.93 12.92 13.30
N GLU A 43 -6.08 13.50 13.02
CA GLU A 43 -7.30 13.26 13.79
C GLU A 43 -8.41 12.74 12.87
N GLY A 44 -9.33 11.96 13.44
CA GLY A 44 -10.55 11.52 12.78
C GLY A 44 -10.58 10.07 12.29
N ASP A 45 -9.45 9.36 12.28
CA ASP A 45 -9.40 7.93 11.93
C ASP A 45 -9.20 7.04 13.18
N PRO A 46 -10.04 6.02 13.41
CA PRO A 46 -9.83 5.06 14.51
C PRO A 46 -8.55 4.22 14.41
N ALA A 47 -7.91 4.14 13.24
CA ALA A 47 -6.64 3.45 13.03
C ALA A 47 -5.44 4.15 13.69
N GLY A 48 -5.57 5.43 14.04
CA GLY A 48 -4.53 6.14 14.78
C GLY A 48 -4.46 7.63 14.53
N ASN A 49 -3.44 8.24 15.13
CA ASN A 49 -3.23 9.69 15.13
C ASN A 49 -1.93 10.14 14.45
N TYR A 50 -1.26 9.23 13.73
CA TYR A 50 -0.06 9.52 12.97
C TYR A 50 -0.25 9.13 11.50
N GLY A 51 0.08 10.05 10.60
CA GLY A 51 -0.07 9.87 9.16
C GLY A 51 1.22 10.17 8.40
N GLU A 52 1.49 9.39 7.36
CA GLU A 52 2.51 9.70 6.36
C GLU A 52 1.88 9.70 4.97
N ALA A 53 1.90 10.84 4.30
CA ALA A 53 1.44 11.00 2.92
C ALA A 53 2.60 10.94 1.94
N PHE A 54 2.34 10.32 0.80
CA PHE A 54 3.25 10.25 -0.34
C PHE A 54 2.46 10.59 -1.60
N MET A 55 2.69 11.80 -2.14
CA MET A 55 1.92 12.35 -3.24
C MET A 55 2.78 12.58 -4.48
N ASP A 56 2.21 12.34 -5.66
CA ASP A 56 2.74 12.79 -6.94
C ASP A 56 2.35 14.24 -7.21
N ALA A 57 2.87 14.80 -8.32
CA ALA A 57 2.65 16.20 -8.67
C ALA A 57 1.18 16.52 -9.01
N GLU A 58 0.41 15.50 -9.37
CA GLU A 58 -1.00 15.56 -9.72
C GLU A 58 -1.92 15.42 -8.49
N GLY A 59 -1.36 15.19 -7.30
CA GLY A 59 -2.12 15.01 -6.07
C GLY A 59 -2.72 13.61 -5.92
N LYS A 60 -2.25 12.63 -6.69
CA LYS A 60 -2.51 11.20 -6.44
C LYS A 60 -1.44 10.65 -5.52
N GLY A 61 -1.73 9.53 -4.87
CA GLY A 61 -0.77 8.93 -3.96
C GLY A 61 -1.43 8.09 -2.89
N PHE A 62 -0.82 8.07 -1.71
CA PHE A 62 -1.34 7.31 -0.60
C PHE A 62 -0.99 7.93 0.75
N ILE A 63 -1.81 7.61 1.76
CA ILE A 63 -1.58 7.98 3.16
C ILE A 63 -1.54 6.70 3.99
N VAL A 64 -0.45 6.52 4.72
CA VAL A 64 -0.27 5.46 5.70
C VAL A 64 -0.69 6.00 7.06
N VAL A 65 -1.57 5.31 7.78
CA VAL A 65 -2.04 5.72 9.11
C VAL A 65 -1.66 4.69 10.15
N ALA A 66 -1.03 5.15 11.23
CA ALA A 66 -0.59 4.33 12.35
C ALA A 66 -1.06 4.90 13.70
N PRO A 67 -1.14 4.05 14.75
CA PRO A 67 -1.52 4.47 16.10
C PRO A 67 -0.63 5.54 16.70
N SER A 68 0.65 5.54 16.33
CA SER A 68 1.65 6.56 16.65
C SER A 68 2.86 6.39 15.72
N ASP A 69 3.81 7.32 15.78
CA ASP A 69 5.09 7.17 15.06
C ASP A 69 5.81 5.87 15.45
N GLY A 70 6.46 5.24 14.47
CA GLY A 70 7.18 3.96 14.60
C GLY A 70 6.32 2.71 14.80
N GLN A 71 4.99 2.85 14.96
CA GLN A 71 4.08 1.70 15.05
C GLN A 71 3.65 1.22 13.66
N ALA A 72 3.29 -0.06 13.58
CA ALA A 72 2.76 -0.64 12.35
C ALA A 72 1.44 0.03 11.95
N ALA A 73 1.34 0.36 10.67
CA ALA A 73 0.17 0.98 10.06
C ALA A 73 -1.05 0.09 10.21
N GLN A 74 -2.18 0.72 10.50
CA GLN A 74 -3.48 0.07 10.63
C GLN A 74 -4.47 0.47 9.53
N ALA A 75 -4.16 1.55 8.79
CA ALA A 75 -4.90 1.89 7.58
C ALA A 75 -3.98 2.41 6.47
N LEU A 76 -4.39 2.15 5.23
CA LEU A 76 -3.78 2.68 4.02
C LEU A 76 -4.87 3.32 3.17
N TYR A 77 -4.69 4.60 2.86
CA TYR A 77 -5.53 5.35 1.94
C TYR A 77 -4.84 5.43 0.59
N ARG A 78 -5.56 5.18 -0.50
CA ARG A 78 -5.14 5.48 -1.87
C ARG A 78 -5.95 6.64 -2.38
N LEU A 79 -5.27 7.62 -2.96
CA LEU A 79 -5.84 8.84 -3.50
C LEU A 79 -5.60 8.83 -5.01
N ASP A 80 -6.68 8.96 -5.77
CA ASP A 80 -6.66 9.12 -7.24
C ASP A 80 -7.65 10.22 -7.63
N GLY A 81 -7.15 11.46 -7.67
CA GLY A 81 -7.98 12.65 -7.80
C GLY A 81 -8.98 12.74 -6.66
N ASP A 82 -10.27 12.82 -7.01
CA ASP A 82 -11.37 12.86 -6.03
C ASP A 82 -11.75 11.50 -5.45
N THR A 83 -11.11 10.42 -5.93
CA THR A 83 -11.37 9.07 -5.42
C THR A 83 -10.43 8.75 -4.28
N VAL A 84 -11.00 8.45 -3.11
CA VAL A 84 -10.28 7.96 -1.95
C VAL A 84 -10.71 6.54 -1.66
N GLN A 85 -9.76 5.63 -1.49
CA GLN A 85 -10.00 4.26 -1.05
C GLN A 85 -9.24 4.01 0.24
N ARG A 86 -9.91 3.51 1.27
CA ARG A 86 -9.29 3.13 2.54
C ARG A 86 -9.26 1.61 2.66
N ALA A 87 -8.14 1.08 3.13
CA ALA A 87 -7.99 -0.29 3.58
C ALA A 87 -7.56 -0.30 5.04
N PRO A 88 -8.26 -1.02 5.94
CA PRO A 88 -9.52 -1.73 5.70
C PRO A 88 -10.67 -0.76 5.35
N ALA A 89 -11.65 -1.22 4.56
CA ALA A 89 -12.72 -0.34 4.06
C ALA A 89 -13.80 0.02 5.11
N ALA A 90 -13.94 -0.76 6.18
CA ALA A 90 -15.04 -0.60 7.14
C ALA A 90 -14.79 0.58 8.11
N LEU A 91 -15.66 1.59 8.04
CA LEU A 91 -15.77 2.69 8.99
C LEU A 91 -17.24 2.89 9.36
N SER A 92 -17.54 3.08 10.65
CA SER A 92 -18.88 3.41 11.13
C SER A 92 -19.09 4.92 11.11
N GLY A 93 -19.17 5.52 9.93
CA GLY A 93 -19.44 6.95 9.75
C GLY A 93 -18.45 7.67 8.83
N ALA A 94 -18.59 8.99 8.76
CA ALA A 94 -17.66 9.83 8.02
C ALA A 94 -16.37 10.04 8.81
N VAL A 95 -15.23 10.02 8.10
CA VAL A 95 -13.90 10.29 8.65
C VAL A 95 -13.41 11.60 8.07
N ASN A 96 -13.13 12.57 8.94
CA ASN A 96 -12.49 13.82 8.56
C ASN A 96 -11.01 13.72 8.92
N LEU A 97 -10.13 13.55 7.95
CA LEU A 97 -8.69 13.44 8.17
C LEU A 97 -8.09 14.83 8.34
N ASN A 98 -8.02 15.32 9.57
CA ASN A 98 -7.43 16.63 9.86
C ASN A 98 -5.92 16.49 10.09
N GLN A 99 -5.13 17.23 9.31
CA GLN A 99 -3.67 17.21 9.40
C GLN A 99 -3.12 18.37 10.23
N SER A 100 -2.15 18.09 11.09
CA SER A 100 -1.39 19.11 11.83
C SER A 100 0.07 18.71 11.99
N SER A 101 0.93 19.65 12.39
CA SER A 101 2.36 19.40 12.66
C SER A 101 3.09 18.72 11.48
N VAL A 102 2.91 19.25 10.27
CA VAL A 102 3.43 18.67 9.03
C VAL A 102 4.95 18.78 8.97
N MET A 103 5.62 17.66 8.73
CA MET A 103 7.07 17.55 8.53
C MET A 103 7.36 16.88 7.19
N LYS A 104 8.34 17.39 6.45
CA LYS A 104 8.77 16.78 5.19
C LYS A 104 9.62 15.53 5.45
N LEU A 105 9.26 14.43 4.78
CA LEU A 105 10.07 13.21 4.74
C LEU A 105 11.17 13.32 3.69
N ARG A 106 12.34 12.74 3.99
CA ARG A 106 13.51 12.73 3.12
C ARG A 106 13.46 11.55 2.16
N THR A 107 12.45 11.57 1.28
CA THR A 107 12.32 10.62 0.18
C THR A 107 13.15 11.06 -1.02
N SER A 108 13.59 10.09 -1.83
CA SER A 108 14.32 10.33 -3.07
C SER A 108 13.94 9.30 -4.11
N ALA A 109 13.90 9.70 -5.39
CA ALA A 109 13.57 8.78 -6.48
C ALA A 109 14.45 7.51 -6.40
N VAL A 110 13.81 6.36 -6.55
CA VAL A 110 14.43 5.05 -6.43
C VAL A 110 13.91 4.15 -7.54
N ALA A 111 14.79 3.33 -8.11
CA ALA A 111 14.45 2.25 -9.03
C ALA A 111 14.62 0.88 -8.34
N PRO A 112 13.88 -0.16 -8.76
CA PRO A 112 13.99 -1.50 -8.17
C PRO A 112 15.44 -2.02 -8.10
N ALA A 113 16.23 -1.83 -9.16
CA ALA A 113 17.64 -2.22 -9.21
C ALA A 113 18.51 -1.63 -8.08
N GLN A 114 18.16 -0.44 -7.55
CA GLN A 114 18.88 0.19 -6.45
C GLN A 114 18.53 -0.41 -5.07
N LEU A 115 17.47 -1.21 -5.00
CA LEU A 115 17.05 -1.96 -3.81
C LEU A 115 17.35 -3.46 -3.97
N ALA A 116 18.12 -3.88 -4.97
CA ALA A 116 18.47 -5.28 -5.12
C ALA A 116 19.33 -5.74 -3.91
N GLY A 117 18.95 -6.85 -3.27
CA GLY A 117 19.61 -7.30 -2.06
C GLY A 117 18.87 -8.40 -1.30
N ARG A 118 19.34 -8.65 -0.07
CA ARG A 118 18.76 -9.59 0.90
C ARG A 118 18.21 -8.80 2.07
N TYR A 119 17.02 -9.16 2.52
CA TYR A 119 16.29 -8.40 3.52
C TYR A 119 15.60 -9.31 4.52
N THR A 120 15.47 -8.80 5.74
CA THR A 120 14.58 -9.34 6.77
C THR A 120 13.57 -8.24 7.13
N VAL A 121 12.30 -8.61 7.20
CA VAL A 121 11.22 -7.73 7.71
C VAL A 121 10.43 -8.46 8.78
N LEU A 122 9.93 -7.73 9.78
CA LEU A 122 8.98 -8.25 10.75
C LEU A 122 7.56 -7.88 10.32
N LEU A 123 6.71 -8.88 10.11
CA LEU A 123 5.30 -8.71 9.75
C LEU A 123 4.44 -9.34 10.83
N GLY A 124 3.67 -8.53 11.56
CA GLY A 124 2.86 -9.02 12.68
C GLY A 124 3.67 -9.74 13.76
N GLY A 125 4.94 -9.34 13.94
CA GLY A 125 5.88 -9.95 14.89
C GLY A 125 6.62 -11.19 14.38
N LEU A 126 6.35 -11.67 13.16
CA LEU A 126 7.03 -12.81 12.56
C LEU A 126 8.05 -12.34 11.51
N SER A 127 9.22 -12.99 11.46
CA SER A 127 10.24 -12.67 10.46
C SER A 127 9.91 -13.25 9.09
N ALA A 128 10.13 -12.44 8.05
CA ALA A 128 10.16 -12.87 6.65
C ALA A 128 11.51 -12.49 6.06
N ASP A 129 12.27 -13.50 5.61
CA ASP A 129 13.55 -13.29 4.94
C ASP A 129 13.37 -13.46 3.44
N PHE A 130 13.81 -12.49 2.64
CA PHE A 130 13.60 -12.49 1.20
C PHE A 130 14.76 -11.84 0.44
N THR A 131 14.83 -12.15 -0.86
CA THR A 131 15.65 -11.41 -1.82
C THR A 131 14.76 -10.51 -2.68
N LEU A 132 15.29 -9.34 -3.03
CA LEU A 132 14.79 -8.49 -4.10
C LEU A 132 15.88 -8.47 -5.18
N ASP A 133 15.56 -8.89 -6.40
CA ASP A 133 16.51 -8.81 -7.51
C ASP A 133 16.40 -7.47 -8.27
N ALA A 134 17.31 -7.26 -9.22
CA ALA A 134 17.38 -6.01 -9.96
C ALA A 134 16.18 -5.78 -10.89
N ASP A 135 15.47 -6.84 -11.27
CA ASP A 135 14.26 -6.81 -12.10
C ASP A 135 12.99 -6.60 -11.25
N GLY A 136 13.15 -6.51 -9.93
CA GLY A 136 12.05 -6.27 -9.00
C GLY A 136 11.38 -7.54 -8.49
N LYS A 137 11.91 -8.75 -8.74
CA LYS A 137 11.32 -9.98 -8.21
C LYS A 137 11.64 -10.13 -6.74
N VAL A 138 10.60 -10.40 -5.95
CA VAL A 138 10.70 -10.75 -4.52
C VAL A 138 10.61 -12.26 -4.38
N THR A 139 11.63 -12.88 -3.78
CA THR A 139 11.67 -14.33 -3.56
C THR A 139 11.90 -14.62 -2.08
N ALA A 140 11.05 -15.44 -1.48
CA ALA A 140 11.22 -15.88 -0.10
C ALA A 140 12.48 -16.73 0.02
N THR A 141 13.22 -16.53 1.10
CA THR A 141 14.49 -17.25 1.38
C THR A 141 14.52 -17.88 2.77
N GLY A 142 13.59 -17.52 3.66
CA GLY A 142 13.55 -18.02 5.03
C GLY A 142 12.55 -17.25 5.89
N GLY A 143 12.62 -17.47 7.20
CA GLY A 143 11.71 -16.88 8.19
C GLY A 143 10.46 -17.73 8.45
N ALA A 144 9.71 -17.35 9.49
CA ALA A 144 8.41 -17.95 9.81
C ALA A 144 7.34 -17.53 8.76
N CYS A 145 7.49 -16.32 8.23
CA CYS A 145 6.68 -15.75 7.17
C CYS A 145 7.37 -15.89 5.81
N GLN A 146 6.60 -16.25 4.79
CA GLN A 146 7.05 -16.33 3.40
C GLN A 146 6.55 -15.14 2.61
N LEU A 147 7.46 -14.40 1.97
CA LEU A 147 7.15 -13.24 1.14
C LEU A 147 7.67 -13.44 -0.28
N SER A 148 6.77 -13.38 -1.27
CA SER A 148 7.13 -13.48 -2.69
C SER A 148 6.32 -12.48 -3.50
N GLY A 149 6.78 -12.10 -4.70
CA GLY A 149 6.03 -11.17 -5.54
C GLY A 149 6.91 -10.34 -6.47
N THR A 150 6.44 -9.13 -6.77
CA THR A 150 7.09 -8.20 -7.71
C THR A 150 7.02 -6.77 -7.21
N VAL A 151 8.08 -6.03 -7.46
CA VAL A 151 8.25 -4.59 -7.28
C VAL A 151 8.31 -3.97 -8.67
N GLN A 152 7.48 -2.96 -8.91
CA GLN A 152 7.43 -2.26 -10.18
C GLN A 152 8.21 -0.95 -10.10
N ALA A 153 8.60 -0.40 -11.25
CA ALA A 153 9.13 0.96 -11.32
C ALA A 153 8.12 1.97 -10.73
N SER A 154 8.64 3.09 -10.21
CA SER A 154 7.82 4.10 -9.55
C SER A 154 6.65 4.57 -10.43
N GLY A 155 5.46 4.67 -9.84
CA GLY A 155 4.25 5.15 -10.48
C GLY A 155 4.08 6.68 -10.47
N GLY A 156 5.15 7.44 -10.20
CA GLY A 156 5.12 8.91 -10.18
C GLY A 156 5.29 9.55 -8.80
N VAL A 157 5.13 8.77 -7.72
CA VAL A 157 5.33 9.24 -6.34
C VAL A 157 6.80 9.06 -5.92
N PRO A 158 7.57 10.14 -5.67
CA PRO A 158 9.00 10.05 -5.37
C PRO A 158 9.31 9.17 -4.15
N GLY A 159 10.32 8.31 -4.29
CA GLY A 159 10.77 7.42 -3.21
C GLY A 159 9.86 6.23 -2.93
N THR A 160 8.90 5.96 -3.80
CA THR A 160 8.01 4.81 -3.66
C THR A 160 8.05 3.89 -4.89
N LEU A 161 7.90 2.59 -4.66
CA LEU A 161 7.82 1.56 -5.68
C LEU A 161 6.58 0.70 -5.44
N PRO A 162 5.63 0.60 -6.39
CA PRO A 162 4.47 -0.27 -6.23
C PRO A 162 4.89 -1.74 -6.07
N VAL A 163 4.17 -2.48 -5.24
CA VAL A 163 4.38 -3.92 -5.04
C VAL A 163 3.11 -4.73 -5.16
N ALA A 164 3.29 -5.95 -5.64
CA ALA A 164 2.31 -7.02 -5.60
C ALA A 164 2.94 -8.22 -4.91
N LEU A 165 2.40 -8.63 -3.76
CA LEU A 165 3.00 -9.61 -2.87
C LEU A 165 2.03 -10.76 -2.60
N THR A 166 2.58 -11.96 -2.45
CA THR A 166 1.92 -13.13 -1.87
C THR A 166 2.61 -13.45 -0.55
N VAL A 167 1.81 -13.52 0.49
CA VAL A 167 2.23 -13.77 1.88
C VAL A 167 1.66 -15.10 2.34
N GLY A 168 2.50 -15.96 2.90
CA GLY A 168 2.11 -17.25 3.49
C GLY A 168 2.89 -17.57 4.76
N GLY A 169 2.38 -18.44 5.61
CA GLY A 169 2.99 -18.77 6.91
C GLY A 169 2.91 -17.64 7.95
N CYS A 170 2.16 -16.57 7.65
CA CYS A 170 1.94 -15.44 8.54
C CYS A 170 0.54 -15.46 9.13
N THR A 171 0.30 -14.66 10.18
CA THR A 171 -1.07 -14.37 10.63
C THR A 171 -1.90 -13.63 9.57
N ALA A 172 -1.24 -12.95 8.64
CA ALA A 172 -1.82 -12.17 7.57
C ALA A 172 -1.52 -12.78 6.17
N GLU A 173 -2.03 -13.98 5.90
CA GLU A 173 -1.83 -14.65 4.61
C GLU A 173 -2.70 -14.09 3.49
N GLY A 174 -2.20 -14.09 2.26
CA GLY A 174 -2.98 -13.71 1.09
C GLY A 174 -2.18 -12.93 0.05
N LYS A 175 -2.92 -12.22 -0.82
CA LYS A 175 -2.35 -11.33 -1.84
C LYS A 175 -2.49 -9.89 -1.39
N TYR A 176 -1.41 -9.14 -1.50
CA TYR A 176 -1.29 -7.78 -0.99
C TYR A 176 -0.77 -6.86 -2.08
N GLN A 177 -1.35 -5.67 -2.18
CA GLN A 177 -0.90 -4.60 -3.07
C GLN A 177 -0.45 -3.42 -2.22
N GLY A 178 0.63 -2.75 -2.60
CA GLY A 178 1.18 -1.69 -1.76
C GLY A 178 2.39 -1.01 -2.35
N TYR A 179 3.28 -0.58 -1.47
CA TYR A 179 4.47 0.19 -1.80
C TYR A 179 5.67 -0.22 -0.96
N LEU A 180 6.87 -0.23 -1.58
CA LEU A 180 8.13 -0.01 -0.87
C LEU A 180 8.39 1.48 -0.81
N ILE A 181 8.80 1.98 0.35
CA ILE A 181 9.05 3.40 0.59
C ILE A 181 10.48 3.57 1.08
N ARG A 182 11.28 4.32 0.31
CA ARG A 182 12.65 4.65 0.67
C ARG A 182 12.72 6.08 1.20
N SER A 183 13.02 6.20 2.49
CA SER A 183 13.30 7.48 3.15
C SER A 183 14.57 7.36 3.99
N ALA A 184 15.36 8.44 4.04
CA ALA A 184 16.48 8.52 4.98
C ALA A 184 16.04 8.55 6.46
N ASP A 185 14.75 8.82 6.70
CA ASP A 185 14.16 8.85 8.04
C ASP A 185 13.86 7.46 8.61
N TYR A 186 13.93 6.41 7.78
CA TYR A 186 13.59 5.04 8.19
C TYR A 186 14.77 4.22 8.70
N ALA A 187 15.93 4.84 8.93
CA ALA A 187 17.11 4.13 9.41
C ALA A 187 16.81 3.39 10.74
N PRO A 188 17.28 2.14 10.92
CA PRO A 188 18.20 1.39 10.05
C PRO A 188 17.52 0.64 8.89
N GLY A 189 16.21 0.79 8.69
CA GLY A 189 15.49 0.21 7.56
C GLY A 189 16.00 0.72 6.23
N ALA A 190 16.23 -0.21 5.30
CA ALA A 190 16.57 0.11 3.92
C ALA A 190 15.37 0.71 3.18
N PHE A 191 14.17 0.21 3.51
CA PHE A 191 12.87 0.72 3.08
C PHE A 191 11.78 0.26 4.05
N ARG A 192 10.65 0.95 4.05
CA ARG A 192 9.40 0.50 4.67
C ARG A 192 8.56 -0.22 3.63
N LEU A 193 8.02 -1.38 3.97
CA LEU A 193 7.02 -2.10 3.17
C LEU A 193 5.65 -1.81 3.77
N VAL A 194 4.73 -1.26 2.99
CA VAL A 194 3.32 -1.10 3.39
C VAL A 194 2.43 -1.65 2.29
N ALA A 195 1.52 -2.56 2.62
CA ALA A 195 0.59 -3.16 1.64
C ALA A 195 -0.73 -3.59 2.29
N ASP A 196 -1.79 -3.78 1.51
CA ASP A 196 -3.05 -4.30 2.01
C ASP A 196 -3.73 -5.27 1.04
N ASP A 197 -4.66 -6.06 1.57
CA ASP A 197 -5.55 -6.97 0.84
C ASP A 197 -7.02 -6.49 0.81
N GLY A 198 -7.24 -5.20 1.10
CA GLY A 198 -8.55 -4.58 1.33
C GLY A 198 -9.15 -4.81 2.72
N LYS A 199 -8.61 -5.74 3.51
CA LYS A 199 -9.12 -6.13 4.85
C LYS A 199 -8.11 -5.92 5.96
N ARG A 200 -6.82 -6.01 5.65
CA ARG A 200 -5.69 -5.97 6.58
C ARG A 200 -4.55 -5.18 5.94
N VAL A 201 -3.78 -4.48 6.77
CA VAL A 201 -2.55 -3.81 6.37
C VAL A 201 -1.36 -4.61 6.87
N LEU A 202 -0.36 -4.76 6.00
CA LEU A 202 1.00 -5.17 6.31
C LEU A 202 1.84 -3.93 6.40
N ASP A 203 2.66 -3.85 7.43
CA ASP A 203 3.65 -2.80 7.58
C ASP A 203 4.88 -3.35 8.29
N GLY A 204 6.05 -3.01 7.77
CA GLY A 204 7.32 -3.35 8.40
C GLY A 204 8.50 -2.66 7.73
N TYR A 205 9.53 -2.40 8.52
CA TYR A 205 10.81 -1.88 8.03
C TYR A 205 11.70 -3.06 7.63
N ALA A 206 12.08 -3.11 6.36
CA ALA A 206 13.00 -4.11 5.85
C ALA A 206 14.44 -3.71 6.16
N ILE A 207 15.15 -4.54 6.90
CA ILE A 207 16.56 -4.35 7.21
C ILE A 207 17.40 -5.13 6.20
N ALA A 208 18.41 -4.49 5.62
CA ALA A 208 19.36 -5.18 4.75
C ALA A 208 20.16 -6.19 5.58
N VAL A 209 20.11 -7.46 5.19
CA VAL A 209 20.97 -8.49 5.76
C VAL A 209 22.27 -8.42 4.98
N GLY A 210 23.30 -7.86 5.59
CA GLY A 210 24.64 -7.87 5.00
C GLY A 210 25.00 -9.31 4.61
N ALA A 211 25.77 -9.47 3.52
CA ALA A 211 26.47 -10.73 3.30
C ALA A 211 27.40 -10.91 4.49
N GLY A 212 26.94 -11.62 5.53
CA GLY A 212 27.76 -11.92 6.68
C GLY A 212 29.04 -12.52 6.15
N LYS A 213 30.17 -11.87 6.42
CA LYS A 213 31.45 -12.58 6.38
C LYS A 213 31.37 -13.61 7.50
N GLY A 214 30.83 -14.78 7.17
CA GLY A 214 31.03 -15.99 7.96
C GLY A 214 32.51 -16.33 8.02
#